data_AF-A0A917GBF3-F1
#
_entry.id   AF-A0A917GBF3-F1
#
_cell.length_a   1.000
_cell.length_b   1.000
_cell.length_c   1.000
_cell.angle_alpha   90.00
_cell.angle_beta   90.00
_cell.angle_gamma   90.00
#
_symmetry.space_group_name_H-M   'P 1'
#
loop_
_entity.id
_entity.type
_entity.pdbx_description
1 polymer ?
#
loop_
_entity_poly.entity_id
_entity_poly.type
_entity_poly.pdbx_seq_one_letter_code
_entity_poly.pdbx_strand_id
1 'polypeptide(L)'
;MKKLICLFVISLLIVSCNSDDEKDNNTSANHHAIIIQNIVEFRVSSNTNIDLLNPDNTNAFFLEDIKLYYEQNGVLKEINNPIFGQYLTLVSPVESGEEYYYIAVELNTSNLENAITYIEWNSTDTDTITANYRSGQNFTFLTKAWYNGELIFDEDNIPEALPEIIK
;
A
#
# COMPACT_ATOMS: atom_id res chain seq x y z
N MET A 1 -49.17 -38.49 64.58
CA MET A 1 -47.69 -38.58 64.68
C MET A 1 -47.16 -39.18 63.39
N LYS A 2 -46.20 -38.47 62.74
CA LYS A 2 -45.29 -38.95 61.67
C LYS A 2 -46.03 -39.38 60.38
N LYS A 3 -45.81 -38.84 59.18
CA LYS A 3 -44.58 -38.39 58.55
C LYS A 3 -44.97 -37.32 57.51
N LEU A 4 -44.54 -36.08 57.73
CA LEU A 4 -44.65 -34.98 56.77
C LEU A 4 -43.22 -34.62 56.41
N ILE A 5 -42.68 -35.17 55.32
CA ILE A 5 -41.40 -34.82 54.67
C ILE A 5 -41.35 -35.63 53.37
N CYS A 6 -40.84 -35.01 52.30
CA CYS A 6 -40.55 -35.56 50.96
C CYS A 6 -41.53 -35.23 49.81
N LEU A 7 -42.10 -34.02 49.73
CA LEU A 7 -42.71 -33.60 48.46
C LEU A 7 -42.49 -32.12 48.09
N PHE A 8 -41.29 -31.58 48.36
CA PHE A 8 -40.95 -30.20 47.99
C PHE A 8 -39.50 -30.00 47.50
N VAL A 9 -38.87 -31.05 46.92
CA VAL A 9 -37.49 -30.98 46.40
C VAL A 9 -37.35 -31.66 45.02
N ILE A 10 -38.41 -31.62 44.19
CA ILE A 10 -38.35 -32.18 42.82
C ILE A 10 -38.66 -31.12 41.74
N SER A 11 -39.11 -29.92 42.10
CA SER A 11 -39.48 -28.87 41.13
C SER A 11 -38.36 -27.90 40.74
N LEU A 12 -37.10 -28.15 41.10
CA LEU A 12 -35.98 -27.21 40.87
C LEU A 12 -34.93 -27.65 39.84
N LEU A 13 -35.16 -28.70 39.03
CA LEU A 13 -34.15 -29.20 38.07
C LEU A 13 -34.57 -29.18 36.59
N ILE A 14 -35.55 -28.36 36.20
CA ILE A 14 -35.80 -28.07 34.78
C ILE A 14 -35.76 -26.57 34.51
N VAL A 15 -34.64 -25.93 34.86
CA VAL A 15 -34.12 -24.84 34.03
C VAL A 15 -33.23 -25.51 32.99
N SER A 16 -33.85 -26.03 31.93
CA SER A 16 -33.15 -26.27 30.67
C SER A 16 -32.77 -24.89 30.16
N CYS A 17 -31.48 -24.58 30.16
CA CYS A 17 -30.96 -23.46 29.39
C CYS A 17 -31.31 -23.77 27.93
N ASN A 18 -32.36 -23.17 27.41
CA ASN A 18 -32.51 -23.04 25.98
C ASN A 18 -31.44 -22.03 25.60
N SER A 19 -30.35 -22.48 24.99
CA SER A 19 -29.51 -21.56 24.23
C SER A 19 -30.34 -21.17 23.01
N ASP A 20 -31.27 -20.24 23.22
CA ASP A 20 -31.70 -19.39 22.14
C ASP A 20 -30.44 -18.63 21.75
N ASP A 21 -29.78 -19.13 20.70
CA ASP A 21 -28.84 -18.37 19.90
C ASP A 21 -29.65 -17.20 19.35
N GLU A 22 -29.84 -16.18 20.19
CA GLU A 22 -30.10 -14.83 19.74
C GLU A 22 -28.95 -14.54 18.78
N LYS A 23 -29.26 -14.62 17.48
CA LYS A 23 -28.48 -13.98 16.44
C LYS A 23 -28.51 -12.51 16.79
N ASP A 24 -27.53 -12.16 17.61
CA ASP A 24 -27.14 -10.82 17.92
C ASP A 24 -26.84 -10.20 16.56
N ASN A 25 -27.83 -9.47 16.03
CA ASN A 25 -27.68 -8.64 14.84
C ASN A 25 -26.79 -7.41 15.13
N ASN A 26 -26.00 -7.47 16.21
CA ASN A 26 -24.72 -6.82 16.29
C ASN A 26 -23.77 -7.52 15.31
N THR A 27 -24.05 -7.35 14.02
CA THR A 27 -22.97 -7.26 13.04
C THR A 27 -22.18 -6.04 13.46
N SER A 28 -21.26 -6.23 14.40
CA SER A 28 -19.98 -5.53 14.40
C SER A 28 -19.65 -5.40 12.93
N ALA A 29 -19.71 -4.17 12.42
CA ALA A 29 -19.27 -3.88 11.07
C ALA A 29 -17.88 -4.49 11.00
N ASN A 30 -17.78 -5.67 10.37
CA ASN A 30 -16.53 -6.34 10.13
C ASN A 30 -15.80 -5.35 9.24
N HIS A 31 -14.96 -4.52 9.85
CA HIS A 31 -13.92 -3.79 9.16
C HIS A 31 -13.03 -4.89 8.59
N HIS A 32 -13.43 -5.42 7.43
CA HIS A 32 -12.55 -6.21 6.61
C HIS A 32 -11.44 -5.25 6.22
N ALA A 33 -10.31 -5.32 6.93
CA ALA A 33 -9.12 -4.58 6.57
C ALA A 33 -8.75 -4.98 5.14
N ILE A 34 -8.67 -3.99 4.25
CA ILE A 34 -8.21 -4.19 2.89
C ILE A 34 -6.70 -4.01 2.90
N ILE A 35 -5.96 -5.03 2.45
CA ILE A 35 -4.51 -4.94 2.28
C ILE A 35 -4.24 -4.37 0.89
N ILE A 36 -3.53 -3.26 0.81
CA ILE A 36 -3.09 -2.66 -0.45
C ILE A 36 -1.56 -2.63 -0.43
N GLN A 37 -0.92 -3.29 -1.40
CA GLN A 37 0.50 -3.15 -1.67
C GLN A 37 0.64 -2.57 -3.07
N ASN A 38 0.85 -1.27 -3.15
CA ASN A 38 0.93 -0.50 -4.39
C ASN A 38 2.18 0.40 -4.41
N ILE A 39 3.18 0.10 -3.60
CA ILE A 39 4.42 0.87 -3.54
C ILE A 39 5.47 0.20 -4.44
N VAL A 40 6.20 1.01 -5.20
CA VAL A 40 7.44 0.59 -5.87
C VAL A 40 8.59 1.44 -5.36
N GLU A 41 9.74 0.79 -5.14
CA GLU A 41 10.96 1.44 -4.66
C GLU A 41 12.02 1.38 -5.76
N PHE A 42 12.70 2.50 -5.99
CA PHE A 42 13.82 2.58 -6.93
C PHE A 42 14.75 3.75 -6.60
N ARG A 43 16.02 3.61 -7.00
CA ARG A 43 17.00 4.69 -6.92
C ARG A 43 17.11 5.43 -8.25
N VAL A 44 17.63 6.64 -8.21
CA VAL A 44 17.83 7.47 -9.42
C VAL A 44 19.26 7.97 -9.44
N SER A 45 19.94 7.78 -10.56
CA SER A 45 21.30 8.24 -10.74
C SER A 45 21.52 8.88 -12.10
N SER A 46 22.55 9.72 -12.20
CA SER A 46 22.97 10.26 -13.48
C SER A 46 23.64 9.18 -14.35
N ASN A 47 23.83 9.45 -15.64
CA ASN A 47 24.72 8.64 -16.50
C ASN A 47 26.20 8.52 -16.02
N THR A 48 26.61 9.31 -15.01
CA THR A 48 27.92 9.24 -14.36
C THR A 48 27.87 8.64 -12.95
N ASN A 49 26.78 7.95 -12.57
CA ASN A 49 26.55 7.31 -11.27
C ASN A 49 26.46 8.28 -10.07
N ILE A 50 26.21 9.56 -10.29
CA ILE A 50 25.83 10.50 -9.23
C ILE A 50 24.41 10.17 -8.76
N ASP A 51 24.23 9.95 -7.46
CA ASP A 51 22.92 9.77 -6.83
C ASP A 51 22.09 11.07 -6.94
N LEU A 52 21.02 11.05 -7.74
CA LEU A 52 20.18 12.22 -7.99
C LEU A 52 19.12 12.44 -6.90
N LEU A 53 19.06 11.59 -5.87
CA LEU A 53 18.18 11.74 -4.72
C LEU A 53 18.93 12.16 -3.45
N ASN A 54 20.27 12.20 -3.50
CA ASN A 54 21.08 12.71 -2.41
C ASN A 54 21.01 14.25 -2.33
N PRO A 55 20.45 14.84 -1.27
CA PRO A 55 20.28 16.29 -1.15
C PRO A 55 21.59 17.08 -1.10
N ASP A 56 22.73 16.43 -0.85
CA ASP A 56 24.05 17.08 -0.87
C ASP A 56 24.58 17.28 -2.30
N ASN A 57 23.97 16.65 -3.31
CA ASN A 57 24.35 16.83 -4.71
C ASN A 57 23.68 18.06 -5.31
N THR A 58 24.46 18.88 -6.03
CA THR A 58 23.97 20.16 -6.60
C THR A 58 22.82 19.99 -7.61
N ASN A 59 22.73 18.84 -8.25
CA ASN A 59 21.70 18.52 -9.25
C ASN A 59 20.67 17.50 -8.72
N ALA A 60 20.51 17.41 -7.40
CA ALA A 60 19.54 16.51 -6.80
C ALA A 60 18.10 16.91 -7.15
N PHE A 61 17.24 15.91 -7.32
CA PHE A 61 15.81 16.09 -7.29
C PHE A 61 15.35 16.20 -5.84
N PHE A 62 14.73 17.31 -5.49
CA PHE A 62 14.16 17.54 -4.18
C PHE A 62 12.70 17.07 -4.14
N LEU A 63 12.31 16.44 -3.04
CA LEU A 63 10.98 15.81 -2.91
C LEU A 63 9.84 16.82 -3.05
N GLU A 64 10.07 18.06 -2.59
CA GLU A 64 9.14 19.18 -2.69
C GLU A 64 8.89 19.67 -4.12
N ASP A 65 9.80 19.38 -5.06
CA ASP A 65 9.67 19.76 -6.46
C ASP A 65 9.04 18.64 -7.31
N ILE A 66 9.05 17.40 -6.80
CA ILE A 66 8.47 16.23 -7.47
C ILE A 66 6.96 16.23 -7.27
N LYS A 67 6.21 16.11 -8.38
CA LYS A 67 4.75 15.92 -8.34
C LYS A 67 4.38 14.56 -8.88
N LEU A 68 3.32 14.01 -8.30
CA LEU A 68 2.71 12.78 -8.75
C LEU A 68 1.32 13.04 -9.32
N TYR A 69 0.98 12.34 -10.39
CA TYR A 69 -0.35 12.38 -10.98
C TYR A 69 -0.85 10.96 -11.24
N TYR A 70 -2.13 10.72 -10.94
CA TYR A 70 -2.80 9.49 -11.33
C TYR A 70 -3.63 9.73 -12.58
N GLU A 71 -3.52 8.84 -13.56
CA GLU A 71 -4.48 8.82 -14.67
C GLU A 71 -5.77 8.13 -14.21
N GLN A 72 -6.89 8.85 -14.27
CA GLN A 72 -8.20 8.32 -13.94
C GLN A 72 -9.16 8.61 -15.08
N ASN A 73 -9.54 7.58 -15.83
CA ASN A 73 -10.43 7.68 -16.99
C ASN A 73 -9.96 8.71 -18.03
N GLY A 74 -8.65 8.74 -18.34
CA GLY A 74 -8.06 9.67 -19.29
C GLY A 74 -7.89 11.10 -18.77
N VAL A 75 -8.11 11.34 -17.47
CA VAL A 75 -7.87 12.64 -16.82
C VAL A 75 -6.71 12.50 -15.85
N LEU A 76 -5.75 13.42 -15.95
CA LEU A 76 -4.66 13.52 -14.97
C LEU A 76 -5.16 14.20 -13.71
N LYS A 77 -4.99 13.53 -12.57
CA LYS A 77 -5.28 14.08 -11.25
C LYS A 77 -4.00 14.14 -10.45
N GLU A 78 -3.55 15.36 -10.16
CA GLU A 78 -2.46 15.58 -9.21
C GLU A 78 -2.86 15.02 -7.86
N ILE A 79 -2.01 14.13 -7.32
CA ILE A 79 -2.15 13.63 -5.96
C ILE A 79 -1.28 14.50 -5.08
N ASN A 80 -1.95 15.50 -4.50
CA ASN A 80 -1.31 16.40 -3.57
C ASN A 80 -0.83 15.64 -2.33
N ASN A 81 0.28 16.12 -1.81
CA ASN A 81 0.93 15.63 -0.61
C ASN A 81 0.59 16.55 0.58
N PRO A 82 -0.63 16.52 1.16
CA PRO A 82 -0.95 17.39 2.30
C PRO A 82 -0.17 16.99 3.57
N ILE A 83 0.41 15.79 3.59
CA ILE A 83 1.22 15.23 4.67
C ILE A 83 2.37 14.46 4.03
N PHE A 84 3.59 15.02 4.05
CA PHE A 84 4.81 14.35 3.58
C PHE A 84 4.83 12.86 3.99
N GLY A 85 5.14 11.98 3.03
CA GLY A 85 5.26 10.54 3.25
C GLY A 85 4.02 9.70 2.97
N GLN A 86 2.91 10.28 2.47
CA GLN A 86 1.75 9.48 2.08
C GLN A 86 1.95 8.78 0.73
N TYR A 87 2.32 9.53 -0.32
CA TYR A 87 2.41 9.00 -1.70
C TYR A 87 3.82 8.90 -2.26
N LEU A 88 4.76 9.63 -1.65
CA LEU A 88 6.15 9.69 -2.08
C LEU A 88 7.02 9.87 -0.84
N THR A 89 7.96 8.96 -0.66
CA THR A 89 8.88 8.96 0.49
C THR A 89 10.30 8.87 -0.02
N LEU A 90 11.15 9.79 0.42
CA LEU A 90 12.60 9.68 0.27
C LEU A 90 13.13 8.85 1.43
N VAL A 91 13.92 7.81 1.14
CA VAL A 91 14.58 6.98 2.14
C VAL A 91 16.08 7.22 2.08
N SER A 92 16.67 7.54 3.22
CA SER A 92 18.10 7.83 3.32
C SER A 92 18.94 6.56 3.56
N PRO A 93 20.23 6.58 3.18
CA PRO A 93 21.22 5.54 3.53
C PRO A 93 21.21 5.16 5.02
N VAL A 94 20.98 6.13 5.91
CA VAL A 94 20.98 5.92 7.36
C VAL A 94 19.77 5.11 7.81
N GLU A 95 18.61 5.33 7.17
CA GLU A 95 17.36 4.63 7.51
C GLU A 95 17.32 3.22 6.93
N SER A 96 17.78 3.05 5.69
CA SER A 96 17.74 1.76 4.99
C SER A 96 18.94 0.86 5.27
N GLY A 97 20.10 1.44 5.60
CA GLY A 97 21.39 0.73 5.63
C GLY A 97 22.02 0.54 4.25
N GLU A 98 21.42 1.09 3.19
CA GLU A 98 21.98 1.12 1.83
C GLU A 98 23.06 2.21 1.69
N GLU A 99 23.82 2.19 0.58
CA GLU A 99 24.83 3.21 0.27
C GLU A 99 24.26 4.42 -0.50
N TYR A 100 22.97 4.40 -0.85
CA TYR A 100 22.31 5.37 -1.72
C TYR A 100 20.93 5.78 -1.19
N TYR A 101 20.46 6.95 -1.63
CA TYR A 101 19.08 7.37 -1.45
C TYR A 101 18.18 6.67 -2.47
N TYR A 102 16.95 6.40 -2.07
CA TYR A 102 15.92 5.89 -2.98
C TYR A 102 14.56 6.48 -2.64
N ILE A 103 13.61 6.37 -3.57
CA ILE A 103 12.22 6.77 -3.33
C ILE A 103 11.30 5.57 -3.30
N ALA A 104 10.31 5.62 -2.43
CA ALA A 104 9.15 4.76 -2.43
C ALA A 104 7.95 5.54 -2.99
N VAL A 105 7.41 5.08 -4.11
CA VAL A 105 6.31 5.74 -4.83
C VAL A 105 5.05 4.92 -4.67
N GLU A 106 4.00 5.53 -4.10
CA GLU A 106 2.66 4.94 -4.11
C GLU A 106 2.06 5.07 -5.51
N LEU A 107 1.66 3.94 -6.08
CA LEU A 107 1.15 3.83 -7.43
C LEU A 107 -0.38 3.86 -7.47
N ASN A 108 -0.90 4.39 -8.56
CA ASN A 108 -2.32 4.44 -8.88
C ASN A 108 -2.96 3.05 -8.86
N THR A 109 -4.06 2.90 -8.13
CA THR A 109 -4.87 1.67 -8.05
C THR A 109 -6.27 1.81 -8.64
N SER A 110 -6.60 2.95 -9.28
CA SER A 110 -7.94 3.19 -9.83
C SER A 110 -8.30 2.27 -10.99
N ASN A 111 -7.29 1.76 -11.69
CA ASN A 111 -7.40 0.67 -12.64
C ASN A 111 -6.45 -0.44 -12.15
N LEU A 112 -6.85 -1.71 -12.26
CA LEU A 112 -6.02 -2.83 -11.83
C LEU A 112 -5.13 -3.37 -12.96
N GLU A 113 -5.45 -3.04 -14.20
CA GLU A 113 -4.63 -3.35 -15.37
C GLU A 113 -4.16 -2.05 -16.02
N ASN A 114 -2.86 -1.93 -16.25
CA ASN A 114 -2.21 -0.76 -16.84
C ASN A 114 -2.59 0.52 -16.09
N ALA A 115 -2.57 0.49 -14.76
CA ALA A 115 -2.75 1.67 -13.95
C ALA A 115 -1.57 2.62 -14.19
N ILE A 116 -1.85 3.90 -14.43
CA ILE A 116 -0.81 4.86 -14.77
C ILE A 116 -0.62 5.87 -13.64
N THR A 117 0.64 5.98 -13.22
CA THR A 117 1.15 7.02 -12.33
C THR A 117 2.19 7.82 -13.11
N TYR A 118 2.08 9.14 -13.12
CA TYR A 118 3.11 10.03 -13.66
C TYR A 118 3.94 10.60 -12.52
N ILE A 119 5.25 10.68 -12.75
CA ILE A 119 6.20 11.37 -11.88
C ILE A 119 6.77 12.55 -12.67
N GLU A 120 6.39 13.76 -12.29
CA GLU A 120 6.96 15.00 -12.81
C GLU A 120 8.11 15.41 -11.90
N TRP A 121 9.34 15.28 -12.39
CA TRP A 121 10.56 15.64 -11.65
C TRP A 121 10.78 17.16 -11.64
N ASN A 122 10.37 17.82 -12.72
CA ASN A 122 10.37 19.26 -12.89
C ASN A 122 9.46 19.62 -14.08
N SER A 123 9.35 20.92 -14.39
CA SER A 123 8.46 21.44 -15.45
C SER A 123 8.69 20.90 -16.87
N THR A 124 9.82 20.22 -17.12
CA THR A 124 10.21 19.71 -18.44
C THR A 124 10.46 18.22 -18.48
N ASP A 125 10.37 17.54 -17.33
CA ASP A 125 10.74 16.14 -17.19
C ASP A 125 9.63 15.38 -16.45
N THR A 126 8.99 14.46 -17.15
CA THR A 126 7.89 13.65 -16.63
C THR A 126 7.98 12.26 -17.19
N ASP A 127 7.94 11.28 -16.30
CA ASP A 127 7.98 9.87 -16.64
C ASP A 127 6.69 9.17 -16.26
N THR A 128 6.53 7.97 -16.80
CA THR A 128 5.34 7.14 -16.61
C THR A 128 5.71 5.87 -15.87
N ILE A 129 4.97 5.56 -14.81
CA ILE A 129 4.96 4.24 -14.18
C ILE A 129 3.63 3.58 -14.50
N THR A 130 3.69 2.47 -15.24
CA THR A 130 2.54 1.61 -15.51
C THR A 130 2.56 0.45 -14.54
N ALA A 131 1.41 0.06 -13.99
CA ALA A 131 1.31 -1.00 -13.00
C ALA A 131 0.16 -1.97 -13.28
N ASN A 132 0.38 -3.24 -12.95
CA ASN A 132 -0.65 -4.27 -12.92
C ASN A 132 -0.82 -4.81 -11.51
N TYR A 133 -2.05 -5.21 -11.18
CA TYR A 133 -2.42 -5.68 -9.86
C TYR A 133 -3.20 -6.98 -9.91
N ARG A 134 -3.06 -7.76 -8.84
CA ARG A 134 -3.96 -8.87 -8.51
C ARG A 134 -4.83 -8.43 -7.34
N SER A 135 -6.14 -8.44 -7.53
CA SER A 135 -7.11 -8.17 -6.48
C SER A 135 -7.91 -9.39 -6.08
N GLY A 136 -8.25 -9.49 -4.80
CA GLY A 136 -9.21 -10.45 -4.28
C GLY A 136 -10.19 -9.78 -3.32
N GLN A 137 -10.92 -10.58 -2.53
CA GLN A 137 -11.99 -10.08 -1.67
C GLN A 137 -11.53 -8.98 -0.70
N ASN A 138 -10.31 -9.07 -0.17
CA ASN A 138 -9.78 -8.14 0.84
C ASN A 138 -8.32 -7.72 0.56
N PHE A 139 -7.84 -7.84 -0.68
CA PHE A 139 -6.47 -7.46 -1.01
C PHE A 139 -6.35 -6.91 -2.43
N THR A 140 -5.34 -6.06 -2.64
CA THR A 140 -4.82 -5.63 -3.94
C THR A 140 -3.29 -5.62 -3.84
N PHE A 141 -2.64 -6.42 -4.66
CA PHE A 141 -1.18 -6.54 -4.68
C PHE A 141 -0.65 -6.14 -6.05
N LEU A 142 0.38 -5.29 -6.07
CA LEU A 142 1.18 -5.01 -7.24
C LEU A 142 1.79 -6.31 -7.74
N THR A 143 1.61 -6.61 -9.02
CA THR A 143 2.21 -7.80 -9.65
C THR A 143 3.35 -7.39 -10.55
N LYS A 144 3.22 -6.29 -11.29
CA LYS A 144 4.29 -5.76 -12.15
C LYS A 144 4.23 -4.24 -12.21
N ALA A 145 5.40 -3.62 -12.35
CA ALA A 145 5.51 -2.19 -12.66
C ALA A 145 6.58 -1.95 -13.73
N TRP A 146 6.31 -0.97 -14.59
CA TRP A 146 7.22 -0.54 -15.66
C TRP A 146 7.45 0.97 -15.59
N TYR A 147 8.70 1.39 -15.60
CA TYR A 147 9.11 2.79 -15.72
C TYR A 147 9.43 3.11 -17.18
N ASN A 148 8.68 4.02 -17.81
CA ASN A 148 8.78 4.33 -19.23
C ASN A 148 8.79 3.09 -20.17
N GLY A 149 8.08 2.04 -19.76
CA GLY A 149 8.01 0.78 -20.49
C GLY A 149 9.08 -0.26 -20.12
N GLU A 150 10.06 0.09 -19.28
CA GLU A 150 11.08 -0.83 -18.76
C GLU A 150 10.62 -1.47 -17.45
N LEU A 151 10.74 -2.80 -17.33
CA LEU A 151 10.27 -3.55 -16.16
C LEU A 151 11.13 -3.22 -14.93
N ILE A 152 10.52 -2.71 -13.86
CA ILE A 152 11.20 -2.37 -12.59
C ILE A 152 10.69 -3.20 -11.40
N PHE A 153 9.54 -3.87 -11.52
CA PHE A 153 9.03 -4.74 -10.48
C PHE A 153 8.30 -5.93 -11.11
N ASP A 154 8.53 -7.13 -10.58
CA ASP A 154 7.84 -8.36 -10.94
C ASP A 154 7.67 -9.25 -9.69
N GLU A 155 6.44 -9.54 -9.29
CA GLU A 155 6.16 -10.37 -8.09
C GLU A 155 6.75 -11.78 -8.20
N ASP A 156 6.95 -12.28 -9.42
CA ASP A 156 7.52 -13.60 -9.68
C ASP A 156 9.06 -13.58 -9.67
N ASN A 157 9.69 -12.39 -9.69
CA ASN A 157 11.13 -12.21 -9.76
C ASN A 157 11.56 -10.93 -9.02
N ILE A 158 11.72 -11.05 -7.70
CA ILE A 158 12.19 -9.96 -6.84
C ILE A 158 13.72 -9.87 -6.95
N PRO A 159 14.27 -8.77 -7.50
CA PRO A 159 15.71 -8.58 -7.60
C PRO A 159 16.36 -8.40 -6.22
N GLU A 160 17.63 -8.76 -6.08
CA GLU A 160 18.41 -8.57 -4.84
C GLU A 160 18.71 -7.09 -4.53
N ALA A 161 18.63 -6.22 -5.54
CA ALA A 161 18.88 -4.80 -5.42
C ALA A 161 17.69 -4.01 -5.99
N LEU A 162 17.50 -2.78 -5.49
CA LEU A 162 16.51 -1.88 -6.03
C LEU A 162 16.81 -1.56 -7.51
N PRO A 163 15.77 -1.42 -8.34
CA PRO A 163 15.91 -0.88 -9.69
C PRO A 163 16.61 0.48 -9.68
N GLU A 164 17.42 0.72 -10.70
CA GLU A 164 18.10 1.99 -10.91
C GLU A 164 17.56 2.67 -12.17
N ILE A 165 17.09 3.90 -12.01
CA ILE A 165 16.65 4.76 -13.11
C ILE A 165 17.78 5.74 -13.44
N ILE A 166 18.21 5.74 -14.70
CA ILE A 166 19.25 6.66 -15.18
C ILE A 166 18.60 7.92 -15.78
N LYS A 167 19.04 9.09 -15.32
CA LYS A 167 18.64 10.40 -15.86
C LYS A 167 19.82 11.27 -16.30
#